data_AF-A0A6N6T546-F1
#
_entry.id   AF-A0A6N6T546-F1
#
_cell.length_a   1.000
_cell.length_b   1.000
_cell.length_c   1.000
_cell.angle_alpha   90.00
_cell.angle_beta   90.00
_cell.angle_gamma   90.00
#
_symmetry.space_group_name_H-M   'P 1'
#
loop_
_entity.id
_entity.type
_entity.pdbx_description
1 polymer ?
#
loop_
_entity_poly.entity_id
_entity_poly.type
_entity_poly.pdbx_seq_one_letter_code
_entity_poly.pdbx_strand_id
1 'polypeptide(L)'
;MKKLVRVAVGGCALAALALLTGTQAEAKCSRTKAAGWGVDKMMAMGMAKMSLDTSIALSGAKPKGKVQYKCTTPMFTECTASQRACS
;
A
#
# COMPACT_ATOMS: atom_id res chain seq x y z
N MET A 1 -28.96 -7.18 40.44
CA MET A 1 -27.54 -6.92 40.13
C MET A 1 -27.33 -7.07 38.63
N LYS A 2 -26.62 -6.11 38.04
CA LYS A 2 -25.96 -6.14 36.71
C LYS A 2 -26.85 -6.31 35.47
N LYS A 3 -26.73 -5.51 34.44
CA LYS A 3 -26.14 -4.19 34.16
C LYS A 3 -26.37 -4.03 32.65
N LEU A 4 -26.91 -2.88 32.27
CA LEU A 4 -26.46 -2.06 31.14
C LEU A 4 -26.58 -2.67 29.73
N VAL A 5 -27.56 -2.25 28.92
CA VAL A 5 -27.61 -0.95 28.21
C VAL A 5 -26.46 -0.80 27.20
N ARG A 6 -26.82 -0.92 25.92
CA ARG A 6 -26.59 0.02 24.81
C ARG A 6 -27.48 -0.46 23.65
N VAL A 7 -28.68 0.07 23.38
CA VAL A 7 -29.03 1.48 23.10
C VAL A 7 -27.91 2.12 22.28
N ALA A 8 -28.13 2.63 21.08
CA ALA A 8 -29.27 2.70 20.21
C ALA A 8 -28.75 3.39 18.95
N VAL A 9 -29.64 3.53 17.96
CA VAL A 9 -29.77 4.77 17.17
C VAL A 9 -28.50 5.13 16.39
N GLY A 10 -28.46 4.91 15.10
CA GLY A 10 -29.56 5.11 14.18
C GLY A 10 -28.96 5.73 12.92
N GLY A 11 -29.63 5.49 11.81
CA GLY A 11 -29.18 6.03 10.53
C GLY A 11 -29.54 5.08 9.42
N CYS A 12 -30.83 5.07 9.08
CA CYS A 12 -31.33 4.59 7.79
C CYS A 12 -30.37 4.97 6.65
N ALA A 13 -29.98 4.01 5.82
CA ALA A 13 -30.57 3.87 4.49
C ALA A 13 -29.79 2.85 3.65
N LEU A 14 -30.57 2.05 2.91
CA LEU A 14 -30.19 1.26 1.74
C LEU A 14 -29.45 -0.05 2.02
N ALA A 15 -30.26 -0.99 2.53
CA ALA A 15 -30.20 -2.37 2.11
C ALA A 15 -30.35 -2.48 0.58
N ALA A 16 -29.25 -2.79 -0.11
CA ALA A 16 -29.17 -3.38 -1.44
C ALA A 16 -27.68 -3.48 -1.80
N LEU A 17 -26.99 -4.61 -1.93
CA LEU A 17 -27.30 -6.02 -2.11
C LEU A 17 -26.09 -6.80 -1.56
N ALA A 18 -26.34 -7.84 -0.77
CA ALA A 18 -25.73 -9.16 -0.94
C ALA A 18 -24.21 -9.31 -1.30
N LEU A 19 -23.28 -8.80 -0.47
CA LEU A 19 -21.88 -9.23 -0.52
C LEU A 19 -21.30 -9.60 0.86
N LEU A 20 -22.15 -10.20 1.73
CA LEU A 20 -21.68 -10.91 2.92
C LEU A 20 -20.94 -12.20 2.52
N THR A 21 -19.67 -12.10 2.08
CA THR A 21 -18.63 -13.11 2.28
C THR A 21 -17.27 -12.43 2.25
N GLY A 22 -17.00 -11.59 3.24
CA GLY A 22 -15.74 -10.86 3.31
C GLY A 22 -15.59 -10.13 4.62
N THR A 23 -15.57 -10.87 5.73
CA THR A 23 -14.80 -10.40 6.88
C THR A 23 -13.37 -10.21 6.39
N GLN A 24 -12.93 -8.98 6.15
CA GLN A 24 -11.81 -8.37 6.85
C GLN A 24 -11.98 -6.86 6.74
N ALA A 25 -11.63 -6.15 7.79
CA ALA A 25 -11.05 -4.83 7.62
C ALA A 25 -9.88 -4.99 6.62
N GLU A 26 -10.13 -4.82 5.33
CA GLU A 26 -9.06 -4.66 4.35
C GLU A 26 -8.39 -3.34 4.71
N ALA A 27 -7.35 -3.46 5.53
CA ALA A 27 -6.23 -2.54 5.53
C ALA A 27 -6.05 -2.05 4.09
N LYS A 28 -6.21 -0.75 3.82
CA LYS A 28 -6.31 -0.21 2.45
C LYS A 28 -5.00 -0.50 1.71
N CYS A 29 -4.93 -1.66 1.07
CA CYS A 29 -3.73 -2.13 0.38
C CYS A 29 -3.59 -1.35 -0.92
N SER A 30 -2.65 -0.43 -0.97
CA SER A 30 -2.32 0.32 -2.18
C SER A 30 -0.98 -0.13 -2.76
N ARG A 31 -0.76 0.12 -4.06
CA ARG A 31 0.54 -0.15 -4.69
C ARG A 31 1.38 1.12 -4.63
N THR A 32 2.40 1.13 -3.78
CA THR A 32 3.39 2.19 -3.72
C THR A 32 4.43 1.99 -4.81
N LYS A 33 4.85 3.09 -5.44
CA LYS A 33 5.91 3.09 -6.46
C LYS A 33 6.86 4.23 -6.14
N ALA A 34 8.15 4.01 -6.37
CA ALA A 34 9.16 5.07 -6.26
C ALA A 34 10.24 4.85 -7.31
N ALA A 35 10.77 5.95 -7.85
CA ALA A 35 11.86 5.94 -8.79
C ALA A 35 13.20 6.18 -8.08
N GLY A 36 14.26 5.72 -8.72
CA GLY A 36 15.64 5.98 -8.36
C GLY A 36 16.50 6.06 -9.61
N TRP A 37 17.44 6.99 -9.58
CA TRP A 37 18.40 7.21 -10.66
C TRP A 37 19.79 6.79 -10.21
N GLY A 38 20.60 6.33 -11.14
CA GLY A 38 21.98 5.93 -10.88
C GLY A 38 22.84 5.93 -12.15
N VAL A 39 24.15 5.94 -11.95
CA VAL A 39 25.13 5.78 -13.03
C VAL A 39 25.10 4.38 -13.63
N ASP A 40 24.60 3.41 -12.88
CA ASP A 40 24.38 2.03 -13.30
C ASP A 40 23.04 1.48 -12.76
N LYS A 41 22.65 0.31 -13.27
CA LYS A 41 21.38 -0.36 -12.94
C LYS A 41 21.28 -0.78 -11.47
N MET A 42 22.36 -1.23 -10.86
CA MET A 42 22.34 -1.65 -9.45
C MET A 42 22.14 -0.45 -8.54
N MET A 43 22.83 0.66 -8.83
CA MET A 43 22.67 1.91 -8.10
C MET A 43 21.24 2.45 -8.25
N ALA A 44 20.70 2.49 -9.47
CA ALA A 44 19.33 2.94 -9.72
C ALA A 44 18.29 2.06 -9.02
N MET A 45 18.47 0.73 -9.01
CA MET A 45 17.60 -0.20 -8.27
C MET A 45 17.69 0.00 -6.76
N GLY A 46 18.89 0.21 -6.23
CA GLY A 46 19.12 0.48 -4.81
C GLY A 46 18.42 1.76 -4.36
N MET A 47 18.60 2.84 -5.13
CA MET A 47 17.92 4.12 -4.89
C MET A 47 16.40 3.97 -4.98
N ALA A 48 15.89 3.28 -6.00
CA ALA A 48 14.46 3.08 -6.18
C ALA A 48 13.86 2.29 -5.00
N LYS A 49 14.57 1.28 -4.50
CA LYS A 49 14.15 0.51 -3.32
C LYS A 49 14.16 1.37 -2.06
N MET A 50 15.20 2.16 -1.83
CA MET A 50 15.28 3.04 -0.66
C MET A 50 14.15 4.07 -0.66
N SER A 51 13.88 4.70 -1.81
CA SER A 51 12.76 5.63 -1.99
C SER A 51 11.41 4.95 -1.76
N LEU A 52 11.26 3.69 -2.20
CA LEU A 52 10.04 2.91 -1.99
C LEU A 52 9.84 2.60 -0.51
N ASP A 53 10.87 2.08 0.18
CA ASP A 53 10.81 1.74 1.59
C ASP A 53 10.50 2.99 2.45
N THR A 54 11.09 4.14 2.10
CA THR A 54 10.80 5.44 2.74
C THR A 54 9.36 5.87 2.50
N SER A 55 8.87 5.79 1.26
CA SER A 55 7.49 6.16 0.92
C SER A 55 6.47 5.29 1.66
N ILE A 56 6.75 4.00 1.81
CA ILE A 56 5.92 3.07 2.57
C ILE A 56 5.94 3.44 4.06
N ALA A 57 7.12 3.69 4.64
CA ALA A 57 7.25 4.10 6.03
C ALA A 57 6.51 5.41 6.34
N LEU A 58 6.65 6.42 5.48
CA LEU A 58 5.95 7.71 5.62
C LEU A 58 4.42 7.58 5.52
N SER A 59 3.94 6.62 4.74
CA SER A 59 2.49 6.36 4.62
C SER A 59 1.90 5.61 5.83
N GLY A 60 2.73 5.18 6.79
CA GLY A 60 2.30 4.34 7.92
C GLY A 60 1.84 2.94 7.53
N ALA A 61 2.01 2.55 6.26
CA ALA A 61 1.62 1.25 5.74
C ALA A 61 2.75 0.21 5.92
N LYS A 62 2.38 -1.06 5.95
CA LYS A 62 3.33 -2.17 6.00
C LYS A 62 3.57 -2.75 4.60
N PRO A 63 4.82 -2.98 4.19
CA PRO A 63 5.12 -3.60 2.91
C PRO A 63 4.56 -5.03 2.86
N LYS A 64 4.01 -5.41 1.70
CA LYS A 64 3.44 -6.73 1.43
C LYS A 64 3.90 -7.26 0.07
N GLY A 65 4.40 -8.48 0.06
CA GLY A 65 4.82 -9.18 -1.16
C GLY A 65 6.20 -8.75 -1.66
N LYS A 66 6.53 -9.14 -2.90
CA LYS A 66 7.85 -8.88 -3.52
C LYS A 66 7.89 -7.48 -4.16
N VAL A 67 9.07 -6.86 -4.13
CA VAL A 67 9.35 -5.62 -4.88
C VAL A 67 9.51 -5.96 -6.36
N GLN A 68 8.84 -5.22 -7.23
CA GLN A 68 8.98 -5.32 -8.69
C GLN A 68 9.76 -4.11 -9.20
N TYR A 69 10.72 -4.36 -10.09
CA TYR A 69 11.57 -3.32 -10.70
C TYR A 69 11.27 -3.17 -12.17
N LYS A 70 11.18 -1.93 -12.63
CA LYS A 70 11.14 -1.58 -14.06
C LYS A 70 12.22 -0.55 -14.31
N CYS A 71 13.20 -0.88 -15.16
CA CYS A 71 14.28 0.04 -15.48
C CYS A 71 14.23 0.45 -16.95
N THR A 72 14.58 1.71 -17.21
CA THR A 72 14.67 2.30 -18.55
C THR A 72 16.10 2.75 -18.79
N THR A 73 16.66 2.42 -19.96
CA THR A 73 18.08 2.64 -20.26
C THR A 73 18.32 3.16 -21.68
N PRO A 74 18.13 4.47 -21.96
CA PRO A 74 18.73 5.01 -23.17
C PRO A 74 19.77 6.13 -22.93
N MET A 75 19.81 6.80 -21.78
CA MET A 75 20.85 7.83 -21.47
C MET A 75 21.12 8.04 -19.96
N PHE A 76 20.12 7.87 -19.10
CA PHE A 76 20.26 7.83 -17.64
C PHE A 76 19.61 6.55 -17.14
N THR A 77 20.24 5.85 -16.18
CA THR A 77 19.64 4.64 -15.63
C THR A 77 18.59 5.02 -14.61
N GLU A 78 17.34 4.97 -15.01
CA GLU A 78 16.20 5.12 -14.10
C GLU A 78 15.59 3.75 -13.83
N CYS A 79 15.38 3.44 -12.56
CA CYS A 79 14.62 2.29 -12.13
C CYS A 79 13.44 2.72 -11.26
N THR A 80 12.27 2.15 -11.50
CA THR A 80 11.10 2.27 -10.64
C THR A 80 10.93 0.98 -9.86
N ALA A 81 10.92 1.08 -8.53
CA ALA A 81 10.55 -0.01 -7.63
C ALA A 81 9.08 0.13 -7.25
N SER A 82 8.36 -1.00 -7.15
CA SER A 82 6.95 -1.01 -6.74
C SER A 82 6.63 -2.20 -5.85
N GLN A 83 5.78 -1.98 -4.85
CA GLN A 83 5.34 -3.01 -3.91
C GLN A 83 3.95 -2.67 -3.38
N ARG A 84 3.19 -3.67 -2.92
CA ARG A 84 1.95 -3.41 -2.19
C ARG A 84 2.28 -2.96 -0.77
N ALA A 85 1.53 -2.00 -0.26
CA ALA A 85 1.61 -1.52 1.11
C ALA A 85 0.19 -1.43 1.68
N CYS A 86 -0.01 -2.02 2.86
CA CYS A 86 -1.32 -2.10 3.50
C CYS A 86 -1.26 -1.44 4.88
N SER A 87 -2.20 -0.57 5.18
CA SER A 87 -2.35 0.15 6.45
C SER A 87 -3.39 -0.48 7.35
#